data_AF-A0A2W4QGM4-F1
#
_entry.id   AF-A0A2W4QGM4-F1
#
_cell.length_a   1.000
_cell.length_b   1.000
_cell.length_c   1.000
_cell.angle_alpha   90.00
_cell.angle_beta   90.00
_cell.angle_gamma   90.00
#
_symmetry.space_group_name_H-M   'P 1'
#
loop_
_entity.id
_entity.type
_entity.pdbx_description
1 polymer ?
#
loop_
_entity_poly.entity_id
_entity_poly.type
_entity_poly.pdbx_seq_one_letter_code
_entity_poly.pdbx_strand_id
1 'polypeptide(L)'
;MATAPSAFKPLPEISPEVADWVSEVARLTTPDRIHWFDGSPAEVARLRNELLAKKELLPLNEKTFPDCYLARSHPSDVARVEHLTFICTSNKDD
;
A
#
# COMPACT_ATOMS: atom_id res chain seq x y z
N MET A 1 -12.81 17.72 17.50
CA MET A 1 -12.09 18.58 16.54
C MET A 1 -12.55 18.21 15.14
N ALA A 2 -13.06 19.17 14.40
CA ALA A 2 -13.74 18.95 13.13
C ALA A 2 -12.73 18.56 12.03
N THR A 3 -12.82 17.33 11.52
CA THR A 3 -12.23 16.98 10.22
C THR A 3 -13.14 17.56 9.15
N ALA A 4 -12.74 18.70 8.58
CA ALA A 4 -13.35 19.18 7.35
C ALA A 4 -13.25 18.08 6.29
N PRO A 5 -14.32 17.82 5.51
CA PRO A 5 -14.21 16.89 4.40
C PRO A 5 -13.23 17.51 3.41
N SER A 6 -12.03 16.93 3.31
CA SER A 6 -11.16 17.22 2.19
C SER A 6 -11.93 16.77 0.95
N ALA A 7 -12.51 17.71 0.22
CA ALA A 7 -13.12 17.45 -1.06
C ALA A 7 -11.98 17.07 -2.01
N PHE A 8 -11.60 15.79 -1.99
CA PHE A 8 -10.68 15.25 -2.97
C PHE A 8 -11.32 15.45 -4.35
N LYS A 9 -10.61 16.16 -5.22
CA LYS A 9 -10.97 16.21 -6.63
C LYS A 9 -10.96 14.77 -7.16
N PRO A 10 -11.96 14.35 -7.95
CA PRO A 10 -11.93 13.07 -8.64
C PRO A 10 -10.62 12.91 -9.40
N LEU A 11 -10.02 11.72 -9.36
CA LEU A 11 -8.74 11.48 -10.03
C LEU A 11 -8.73 11.87 -11.53
N PRO A 12 -9.79 11.65 -12.34
CA PRO A 12 -9.82 12.11 -13.72
C PRO A 12 -9.65 13.63 -13.88
N GLU A 13 -10.01 14.42 -12.85
CA GLU A 13 -9.83 15.88 -12.85
C GLU A 13 -8.41 16.29 -12.42
N ILE A 14 -7.64 15.38 -11.82
CA ILE A 14 -6.25 15.59 -11.42
C ILE A 14 -5.31 15.10 -12.54
N SER A 15 -5.51 13.87 -13.01
CA SER A 15 -4.81 13.27 -14.14
C SER A 15 -5.70 12.21 -14.81
N PRO A 16 -6.20 12.50 -16.03
CA PRO A 16 -6.90 11.52 -16.85
C PRO A 16 -6.07 10.26 -17.12
N GLU A 17 -4.77 10.41 -17.34
CA GLU A 17 -3.87 9.30 -17.69
C GLU A 17 -3.75 8.28 -16.56
N VAL A 18 -3.62 8.76 -15.31
CA VAL A 18 -3.58 7.87 -14.14
C VAL A 18 -4.94 7.22 -13.92
N ALA A 19 -6.04 7.94 -14.14
CA ALA A 19 -7.39 7.39 -14.02
C ALA A 19 -7.65 6.26 -15.04
N ASP A 20 -7.21 6.44 -16.27
CA ASP A 20 -7.33 5.44 -17.34
C ASP A 20 -6.51 4.19 -17.02
N TRP A 21 -5.26 4.38 -16.56
CA TRP A 21 -4.40 3.27 -16.14
C TRP A 21 -4.99 2.49 -14.97
N VAL A 22 -5.48 3.17 -13.93
CA VAL A 22 -6.12 2.49 -12.78
C VAL A 22 -7.38 1.74 -13.24
N SER A 23 -8.14 2.29 -14.17
CA SER A 23 -9.31 1.62 -14.76
C SER A 23 -8.90 0.36 -15.53
N GLU A 24 -7.78 0.39 -16.24
CA GLU A 24 -7.21 -0.79 -16.92
C GLU A 24 -6.79 -1.87 -15.92
N VAL A 25 -6.02 -1.52 -14.89
CA VAL A 25 -5.59 -2.46 -13.84
C VAL A 25 -6.79 -3.03 -13.08
N ALA A 26 -7.82 -2.23 -12.80
CA ALA A 26 -9.02 -2.69 -12.12
C ALA A 26 -9.82 -3.69 -12.97
N ARG A 27 -9.89 -3.50 -14.29
CA ARG A 27 -10.50 -4.49 -15.20
C ARG A 27 -9.72 -5.82 -15.20
N LEU A 28 -8.40 -5.77 -15.07
CA LEU A 28 -7.55 -6.96 -15.06
C LEU A 28 -7.58 -7.73 -13.72
N THR A 29 -7.51 -6.99 -12.61
CA THR A 29 -7.35 -7.57 -11.26
C THR A 29 -8.68 -7.77 -10.52
N THR A 30 -9.77 -7.17 -11.02
CA THR A 30 -11.13 -7.26 -10.48
C THR A 30 -11.20 -7.09 -8.95
N PRO A 31 -10.68 -5.99 -8.39
CA PRO A 31 -10.65 -5.82 -6.94
C PRO A 31 -12.05 -5.55 -6.38
N ASP A 32 -12.30 -5.95 -5.13
CA ASP A 32 -13.57 -5.64 -4.44
C ASP A 32 -13.82 -4.13 -4.32
N ARG A 33 -12.75 -3.37 -4.13
CA ARG A 33 -12.79 -1.90 -4.02
C ARG A 33 -11.44 -1.27 -4.36
N ILE A 34 -11.48 -0.05 -4.88
CA ILE A 34 -10.31 0.82 -5.02
C ILE A 34 -10.32 1.81 -3.85
N HIS A 35 -9.18 1.93 -3.16
CA HIS A 35 -9.00 2.86 -2.06
C HIS A 35 -7.77 3.72 -2.31
N TRP A 36 -7.97 5.04 -2.34
CA TRP A 36 -6.91 6.02 -2.48
C TRP A 36 -6.35 6.35 -1.10
N PHE A 37 -5.07 6.03 -0.90
CA PHE A 37 -4.37 6.30 0.35
C PHE A 37 -3.84 7.74 0.34
N ASP A 38 -4.37 8.59 1.20
CA ASP A 38 -3.98 9.99 1.39
C ASP A 38 -2.78 10.18 2.32
N GLY A 39 -2.40 9.15 3.08
CA GLY A 39 -1.24 9.17 3.97
C GLY A 39 -1.44 9.99 5.24
N SER A 40 -2.67 10.44 5.53
CA SER A 40 -2.99 11.17 6.74
C SER A 40 -2.75 10.31 7.99
N PRO A 41 -2.44 10.93 9.15
CA PRO A 41 -2.24 10.18 10.39
C PRO A 41 -3.45 9.30 10.77
N ALA A 42 -4.66 9.77 10.47
CA ALA A 42 -5.89 9.02 10.72
C ALA A 42 -5.99 7.77 9.84
N GLU A 43 -5.60 7.87 8.56
CA GLU A 43 -5.61 6.75 7.64
C GLU A 43 -4.52 5.72 7.96
N VAL A 44 -3.31 6.19 8.28
CA VAL A 44 -2.21 5.34 8.74
C VAL A 44 -2.61 4.58 10.02
N ALA A 45 -3.23 5.27 10.99
CA ALA A 45 -3.72 4.63 12.21
C ALA A 45 -4.81 3.59 11.92
N ARG A 46 -5.75 3.89 10.99
CA ARG A 46 -6.78 2.93 10.57
C ARG A 46 -6.17 1.66 9.98
N LEU A 47 -5.27 1.80 8.99
CA LEU A 47 -4.62 0.65 8.36
C LEU A 47 -3.83 -0.18 9.39
N ARG A 48 -3.06 0.48 10.26
CA ARG A 48 -2.31 -0.20 11.33
C ARG A 48 -3.22 -1.00 12.25
N ASN A 49 -4.34 -0.42 12.67
CA ASN A 49 -5.31 -1.10 13.53
C ASN A 49 -5.94 -2.33 12.84
N GLU A 50 -6.20 -2.25 11.53
CA GLU A 50 -6.67 -3.39 10.74
C GLU A 50 -5.63 -4.52 10.71
N LEU A 51 -4.35 -4.20 10.52
CA LEU A 51 -3.26 -5.19 10.51
C LEU A 51 -3.02 -5.82 11.89
N LEU A 52 -3.15 -5.04 12.97
CA LEU A 52 -3.09 -5.53 14.34
C LEU A 52 -4.24 -6.49 14.65
N ALA A 53 -5.46 -6.15 14.23
CA ALA A 53 -6.63 -7.00 14.41
C ALA A 53 -6.48 -8.34 13.67
N LYS A 54 -5.86 -8.32 12.49
CA LYS A 54 -5.53 -9.53 11.70
C LYS A 54 -4.30 -10.29 12.21
N LYS A 55 -3.55 -9.74 13.17
CA LYS A 55 -2.27 -10.28 13.68
C LYS A 55 -1.17 -10.39 12.62
N GLU A 56 -1.28 -9.61 11.54
CA GLU A 56 -0.18 -9.43 10.56
C GLU A 56 0.93 -8.55 11.15
N LEU A 57 0.53 -7.60 12.01
CA LEU A 57 1.43 -6.86 12.90
C LEU A 57 1.24 -7.31 14.35
N LEU A 58 2.33 -7.36 15.08
CA LEU A 58 2.36 -7.65 16.52
C LEU A 58 2.97 -6.43 17.25
N PRO A 59 2.30 -5.87 18.27
CA PRO A 59 2.87 -4.77 19.02
C PRO A 59 4.10 -5.26 19.81
N LEU A 60 5.14 -4.43 19.85
CA LEU A 60 6.29 -4.67 20.72
C LEU A 60 6.01 -4.17 22.13
N ASN A 61 6.96 -4.39 23.04
CA ASN A 61 6.84 -3.89 24.39
C ASN A 61 6.94 -2.36 24.42
N GLU A 62 5.82 -1.70 24.70
CA GLU A 62 5.70 -0.24 24.75
C GLU A 62 6.69 0.47 25.69
N LYS A 63 7.18 -0.20 26.73
CA LYS A 63 8.17 0.41 27.65
C LYS A 63 9.55 0.52 27.03
N THR A 64 9.89 -0.37 26.09
CA THR A 64 11.23 -0.46 25.49
C THR A 64 11.23 -0.04 24.02
N PHE A 65 10.12 -0.27 23.31
CA PHE A 65 9.93 0.00 21.89
C PHE A 65 8.52 0.59 21.66
N PRO A 66 8.27 1.83 22.09
CA PRO A 66 6.96 2.47 21.93
C PRO A 66 6.61 2.66 20.44
N ASP A 67 5.34 2.47 20.10
CA ASP A 67 4.81 2.53 18.72
C ASP A 67 5.60 1.69 17.70
N CYS A 68 6.16 0.57 18.15
CA CYS A 68 6.90 -0.36 17.29
C CYS A 68 6.14 -1.67 17.12
N TYR A 69 6.29 -2.27 15.94
CA TYR A 69 5.56 -3.48 15.54
C TYR A 69 6.48 -4.49 14.88
N LEU A 70 6.17 -5.78 15.08
CA LEU A 70 6.81 -6.91 14.42
C LEU A 70 5.89 -7.46 13.34
N ALA A 71 6.37 -7.49 12.11
CA ALA A 71 5.79 -8.29 11.02
C ALA A 71 6.65 -9.54 10.82
N ARG A 72 6.02 -10.68 10.50
CA ARG A 72 6.73 -11.91 10.12
C ARG A 72 6.25 -12.32 8.73
N SER A 73 7.14 -12.25 7.74
CA SER A 73 6.81 -12.68 6.39
C SER A 73 6.69 -14.21 6.30
N HIS A 74 6.18 -14.69 5.17
CA HIS A 74 6.15 -16.12 4.89
C HIS A 74 7.59 -16.66 4.74
N PRO A 75 7.93 -17.87 5.22
CA PRO A 75 9.30 -18.40 5.15
C PRO A 75 9.88 -18.50 3.73
N SER A 76 9.03 -18.55 2.70
CA SER A 76 9.45 -18.56 1.30
C SER A 76 9.67 -17.17 0.69
N ASP A 77 9.35 -16.10 1.43
CA ASP A 77 9.42 -14.71 0.97
C ASP A 77 10.13 -13.86 2.04
N VAL A 78 11.45 -14.03 2.10
CA VAL A 78 12.33 -13.43 3.13
C VAL A 78 13.45 -12.59 2.54
N ALA A 79 13.65 -12.67 1.23
CA ALA A 79 14.72 -12.00 0.51
C ALA A 79 14.32 -11.81 -0.96
N ARG A 80 15.03 -10.91 -1.65
CA ARG A 80 14.84 -10.69 -3.09
C ARG A 80 15.12 -11.97 -3.87
N VAL A 81 14.35 -12.20 -4.93
CA VAL A 81 14.47 -13.37 -5.80
C VAL A 81 15.16 -12.97 -7.10
N GLU A 82 16.49 -12.80 -7.06
CA GLU A 82 17.25 -12.19 -8.17
C GLU A 82 17.08 -12.92 -9.52
N HIS A 83 16.85 -14.24 -9.51
CA HIS A 83 16.62 -15.01 -10.73
C HIS A 83 15.23 -14.80 -11.37
N LEU A 84 14.31 -14.14 -10.65
CA LEU A 84 13.00 -13.69 -11.14
C LEU A 84 12.91 -12.15 -11.18
N THR A 85 14.04 -11.45 -11.04
CA THR A 85 14.14 -10.00 -11.24
C THR A 85 14.68 -9.75 -12.63
N PHE A 86 13.96 -8.98 -13.44
CA PHE A 86 14.31 -8.75 -14.84
C PHE A 86 14.58 -7.27 -15.12
N ILE A 87 15.57 -7.02 -15.99
CA ILE A 87 15.78 -5.74 -16.64
C ILE A 87 15.18 -5.88 -18.05
N CYS A 88 14.06 -5.19 -18.30
CA CYS A 88 13.28 -5.32 -19.53
C CYS A 88 13.51 -4.12 -20.46
N THR A 89 14.76 -3.93 -20.92
CA THR A 89 15.12 -2.94 -21.92
C THR A 89 14.79 -3.43 -23.33
N SER A 90 14.64 -2.50 -24.29
CA SER A 90 14.41 -2.84 -25.69
C SER A 90 15.62 -3.52 -26.32
N ASN A 91 16.83 -3.16 -25.88
CA ASN A 91 18.09 -3.78 -26.28
C ASN A 91 18.82 -4.33 -25.05
N LYS A 92 19.39 -5.53 -25.18
CA LYS A 92 20.05 -6.27 -24.10
C LYS A 92 21.27 -5.55 -23.52
N ASP A 93 21.92 -4.71 -24.31
CA ASP A 93 23.16 -4.03 -23.93
C ASP A 93 22.93 -2.67 -23.22
N ASP A 94 21.67 -2.22 -23.08
CA ASP A 94 21.26 -1.04 -22.31
C ASP A 94 21.12 -1.35 -20.81
#